data_AF-A0A844HVM2-F1
#
_entry.id   AF-A0A844HVM2-F1
#
_cell.length_a   1.000
_cell.length_b   1.000
_cell.length_c   1.000
_cell.angle_alpha   90.00
_cell.angle_beta   90.00
_cell.angle_gamma   90.00
#
_symmetry.space_group_name_H-M   'P 1'
#
loop_
_entity.id
_entity.type
_entity.pdbx_description
1 polymer ?
#
loop_
_entity_poly.entity_id
_entity_poly.type
_entity_poly.pdbx_seq_one_letter_code
_entity_poly.pdbx_strand_id
1 'polypeptide(L)'
;MAQPSCDGHSDQSFTRGLPNDQESGAIAKAIIQMGHSLGLDVLAEGIETKEQENHLRILGCDAGQGYLYAKPLSVKRCEEYLQVTDWV
;
A
#
# COMPACT_ATOMS: atom_id res chain seq x y z
N MET A 1 25.60 5.11 14.47
CA MET A 1 24.22 5.47 14.87
C MET A 1 23.30 4.86 13.83
N ALA A 2 22.72 3.69 14.12
CA ALA A 2 21.78 3.03 13.20
C ALA A 2 20.43 3.75 13.28
N GLN A 3 19.89 4.14 12.13
CA GLN A 3 18.52 4.64 12.04
C GLN A 3 17.57 3.46 12.34
N PRO A 4 16.43 3.69 13.03
CA PRO A 4 15.42 2.66 13.13
C PRO A 4 14.78 2.53 11.75
N SER A 5 15.07 1.44 11.03
CA SER A 5 14.27 1.06 9.87
C SER A 5 12.97 0.46 10.40
N CYS A 6 11.83 0.97 9.93
CA CYS A 6 10.55 0.30 10.08
C CYS A 6 10.53 -0.93 9.15
N ASP A 7 11.41 -1.89 9.40
CA ASP A 7 11.44 -3.15 8.68
C ASP A 7 10.58 -4.17 9.42
N GLY A 8 9.36 -4.34 8.91
CA GLY A 8 8.70 -5.65 8.92
C GLY A 8 7.56 -5.82 9.91
N HIS A 9 6.35 -5.41 9.51
CA HIS A 9 5.13 -6.00 10.06
C HIS A 9 4.00 -6.33 9.08
N SER A 10 4.22 -6.31 7.76
CA SER A 10 3.18 -6.72 6.81
C SER A 10 3.71 -7.53 5.65
N ASP A 11 3.00 -8.61 5.34
CA ASP A 11 3.25 -9.45 4.18
C ASP A 11 2.73 -8.76 2.91
N GLN A 12 3.65 -8.31 2.06
CA GLN A 12 3.35 -7.66 0.76
C GLN A 12 3.18 -8.67 -0.38
N SER A 13 3.17 -9.98 -0.08
CA SER A 13 3.21 -11.06 -1.06
C SER A 13 2.16 -10.91 -2.16
N PHE A 14 0.91 -10.59 -1.79
CA PHE A 14 -0.18 -10.45 -2.75
C PHE A 14 -0.12 -9.15 -3.57
N THR A 15 0.50 -8.07 -3.07
CA THR A 15 0.67 -6.83 -3.86
C THR A 15 1.69 -7.03 -4.98
N ARG A 16 2.75 -7.80 -4.73
CA ARG A 16 3.87 -7.99 -5.66
C ARG A 16 3.47 -8.68 -6.97
N GLY A 17 2.49 -9.57 -6.92
CA GLY A 17 1.99 -10.29 -8.10
C GLY A 17 1.04 -9.46 -8.99
N LEU A 18 0.52 -8.33 -8.50
CA LEU A 18 -0.48 -7.56 -9.22
C LEU A 18 0.13 -6.74 -10.38
N PRO A 19 -0.63 -6.54 -11.47
CA PRO A 19 -1.96 -7.11 -11.76
C PRO A 19 -1.92 -8.46 -12.49
N ASN A 20 -0.73 -8.99 -12.78
CA ASN A 20 -0.55 -10.06 -13.76
C ASN A 20 -0.73 -11.47 -13.18
N ASP A 21 -0.60 -11.64 -11.87
CA ASP A 21 -0.86 -12.90 -11.18
C ASP A 21 -2.32 -12.98 -10.71
N GLN A 22 -3.06 -13.90 -11.32
CA GLN A 22 -4.47 -14.11 -11.03
C GLN A 22 -4.70 -14.61 -9.60
N GLU A 23 -3.78 -15.41 -9.04
CA GLU A 23 -3.87 -15.90 -7.67
C GLU A 23 -3.74 -14.74 -6.68
N SER A 24 -2.70 -13.92 -6.82
CA SER A 24 -2.52 -12.68 -6.05
C SER A 24 -3.74 -11.76 -6.16
N GLY A 25 -4.31 -11.59 -7.36
CA GLY A 25 -5.53 -10.79 -7.58
C GLY A 25 -6.75 -11.33 -6.83
N ALA A 26 -6.95 -12.66 -6.84
CA ALA A 26 -8.05 -13.30 -6.12
C ALA A 26 -7.89 -13.18 -4.59
N ILE A 27 -6.67 -13.36 -4.09
CA ILE A 27 -6.34 -13.21 -2.67
C ILE A 27 -6.57 -11.76 -2.22
N ALA A 28 -6.04 -10.78 -2.96
CA ALA A 28 -6.22 -9.36 -2.66
C ALA A 28 -7.72 -9.00 -2.59
N LYS A 29 -8.51 -9.44 -3.57
CA LYS A 29 -9.96 -9.22 -3.59
C LYS A 29 -10.66 -9.83 -2.37
N ALA A 30 -10.33 -11.07 -2.01
CA ALA A 30 -10.93 -11.75 -0.88
C ALA A 30 -10.62 -11.04 0.45
N ILE A 31 -9.38 -10.59 0.64
CA ILE A 31 -8.95 -9.84 1.83
C ILE A 31 -9.69 -8.50 1.92
N ILE A 32 -9.76 -7.74 0.83
CA ILE A 32 -10.47 -6.46 0.79
C ILE A 32 -11.94 -6.64 1.18
N GLN A 33 -12.63 -7.58 0.54
CA GLN A 33 -14.04 -7.86 0.82
C GLN A 33 -14.28 -8.31 2.26
N MET A 34 -13.35 -9.09 2.83
CA MET A 34 -13.43 -9.53 4.22
C MET A 34 -13.27 -8.37 5.20
N GLY A 35 -12.29 -7.49 4.99
CA GLY A 35 -12.10 -6.29 5.80
C GLY A 35 -13.35 -5.41 5.81
N HIS A 36 -13.90 -5.13 4.63
CA HIS A 36 -15.14 -4.35 4.50
C HIS A 36 -16.34 -5.03 5.18
N SER A 37 -16.46 -6.34 5.09
CA SER A 37 -17.54 -7.10 5.76
C SER A 37 -17.45 -7.03 7.29
N LEU A 38 -16.25 -6.80 7.82
CA LEU A 38 -15.99 -6.58 9.25
C LEU A 38 -16.06 -5.10 9.65
N GLY A 39 -16.34 -4.19 8.70
CA GLY A 39 -16.34 -2.75 8.94
C GLY A 39 -14.94 -2.16 9.16
N LEU A 40 -13.91 -2.76 8.56
CA LEU A 40 -12.51 -2.32 8.63
C LEU A 40 -12.06 -1.73 7.29
N ASP A 41 -11.24 -0.68 7.37
CA ASP A 41 -10.50 -0.16 6.21
C ASP A 41 -9.30 -1.06 5.90
N VAL A 42 -8.98 -1.22 4.61
CA VAL A 42 -7.91 -2.08 4.11
C VAL A 42 -6.80 -1.24 3.48
N LEU A 43 -5.60 -1.35 4.07
CA LEU A 43 -4.36 -0.77 3.58
C LEU A 43 -3.57 -1.81 2.77
N ALA A 44 -3.33 -1.56 1.49
CA ALA A 44 -2.41 -2.35 0.70
C ALA A 44 -0.97 -1.83 0.82
N GLU A 45 -0.06 -2.68 1.28
CA GLU A 45 1.36 -2.36 1.38
C GLU A 45 2.18 -2.92 0.21
N GLY A 46 3.30 -2.28 -0.10
CA GLY A 46 4.23 -2.71 -1.15
C GLY A 46 3.87 -2.23 -2.56
N ILE A 47 3.12 -1.14 -2.70
CA ILE A 47 2.78 -0.58 -4.03
C ILE A 47 4.01 0.11 -4.64
N GLU A 48 4.51 -0.42 -5.74
CA GLU A 48 5.68 0.11 -6.45
C GLU A 48 5.33 0.71 -7.82
N THR A 49 4.22 0.28 -8.44
CA THR A 49 3.82 0.75 -9.77
C THR A 49 2.38 1.28 -9.82
N LYS A 50 2.12 2.16 -10.80
CA LYS A 50 0.78 2.74 -11.00
C LYS A 50 -0.25 1.67 -11.39
N GLU A 51 0.19 0.62 -12.07
CA GLU A 51 -0.66 -0.52 -12.44
C GLU A 51 -1.14 -1.29 -11.21
N GLN A 52 -0.26 -1.51 -10.21
CA GLN A 52 -0.64 -2.12 -8.94
C GLN A 52 -1.65 -1.26 -8.19
N GLU A 53 -1.38 0.05 -8.06
CA GLU A 53 -2.30 1.00 -7.42
C GLU A 53 -3.67 1.00 -8.10
N ASN A 54 -3.70 1.10 -9.43
CA ASN A 54 -4.95 1.13 -10.20
C ASN A 54 -5.73 -0.16 -10.01
N HIS A 55 -5.05 -1.31 -10.00
CA HIS A 55 -5.70 -2.60 -9.77
C HIS A 55 -6.31 -2.68 -8.37
N LEU A 56 -5.57 -2.28 -7.33
CA LEU A 56 -6.04 -2.23 -5.94
C LEU A 56 -7.22 -1.27 -5.76
N ARG A 57 -7.18 -0.10 -6.41
CA ARG A 57 -8.30 0.84 -6.43
C ARG A 57 -9.55 0.24 -7.08
N ILE A 58 -9.41 -0.48 -8.20
CA ILE A 58 -10.53 -1.17 -8.85
C ILE A 58 -11.13 -2.25 -7.93
N LEU A 59 -10.30 -2.94 -7.15
CA LEU A 59 -10.77 -3.92 -6.16
C LEU A 59 -11.43 -3.28 -4.92
N GLY A 60 -11.35 -1.95 -4.78
CA GLY A 60 -11.95 -1.21 -3.67
C GLY A 60 -11.04 -1.04 -2.46
N CYS A 61 -9.72 -1.18 -2.59
CA CYS A 61 -8.80 -0.93 -1.48
C CYS A 61 -8.83 0.55 -1.05
N ASP A 62 -8.86 0.79 0.26
CA ASP A 62 -9.10 2.12 0.85
C ASP A 62 -7.86 2.99 0.88
N ALA A 63 -6.70 2.38 1.18
CA ALA A 63 -5.42 3.07 1.30
C ALA A 63 -4.27 2.24 0.74
N GLY A 64 -3.18 2.92 0.39
CA GLY A 64 -1.98 2.28 -0.15
C GLY A 64 -0.69 2.84 0.44
N GLN A 65 0.29 1.97 0.66
CA GLN A 65 1.66 2.33 1.02
C GLN A 65 2.64 1.61 0.11
N GLY A 66 3.70 2.30 -0.31
CA GLY A 66 4.80 1.68 -1.03
C GLY A 66 5.69 2.70 -1.73
N TYR A 67 6.71 2.19 -2.41
CA TYR A 67 7.74 3.00 -3.06
C TYR A 67 7.24 3.82 -4.24
N LEU A 68 6.04 3.53 -4.76
CA LEU A 68 5.35 4.40 -5.70
C LEU A 68 5.14 5.80 -5.12
N TYR A 69 4.84 5.89 -3.82
CA TYR A 69 4.56 7.17 -3.13
C TYR A 69 5.84 7.78 -2.55
N ALA A 70 6.53 7.01 -1.71
CA ALA A 70 7.78 7.41 -1.08
C ALA A 70 8.54 6.18 -0.56
N LYS A 71 9.86 6.23 -0.65
CA LYS A 71 10.74 5.36 0.17
C LYS A 71 10.76 5.87 1.62
N PRO A 72 11.25 5.09 2.60
CA PRO A 72 11.47 5.59 3.95
C PRO A 72 12.24 6.92 3.93
N LEU A 73 11.62 7.95 4.50
CA LEU A 73 12.14 9.31 4.53
C LEU A 73 12.74 9.59 5.91
N SER A 74 13.72 10.49 5.96
CA SER A 74 14.13 11.09 7.23
C SER A 74 13.01 12.00 7.74
N VAL A 75 12.97 12.28 9.05
CA VAL A 75 11.97 13.19 9.66
C VAL A 75 11.83 14.49 8.88
N LYS A 76 12.94 15.16 8.58
CA LYS A 76 12.95 16.40 7.79
C LYS A 76 12.30 16.24 6.41
N ARG A 77 12.60 15.14 5.71
CA ARG A 77 12.00 14.86 4.39
C ARG A 77 10.54 14.47 4.49
N CYS A 78 10.12 13.80 5.57
CA CYS A 78 8.70 13.55 5.84
C CYS A 78 7.94 14.87 6.02
N GLU A 79 8.49 15.80 6.81
CA GLU A 79 7.89 17.13 7.04
C GLU A 79 7.71 17.88 5.72
N GLU A 80 8.73 17.88 4.86
CA GLU A 80 8.66 18.46 3.51
C GLU A 80 7.61 17.76 2.64
N TYR A 81 7.55 16.42 2.67
CA TYR A 81 6.61 15.63 1.88
C TYR A 81 5.14 15.89 2.26
N LEU A 82 4.85 15.97 3.56
CA LEU A 82 3.51 16.20 4.09
C LEU A 82 2.98 17.62 3.80
N GLN A 83 3.87 18.60 3.63
CA GLN A 83 3.48 19.99 3.33
C GLN A 83 3.09 20.21 1.87
N VAL A 84 3.43 19.29 0.96
CA VAL A 84 3.26 19.45 -0.50
C VAL A 84 2.01 18.74 -1.02
N THR A 85 1.34 17.93 -0.21
CA THR A 85 0.16 17.16 -0.62
C THR A 85 -1.14 17.84 -0.19
N ASP A 86 -1.79 18.56 -1.12
CA ASP A 86 -3.22 18.87 -1.03
C ASP A 86 -4.02 17.57 -1.31
N TRP A 87 -4.13 16.71 -0.31
CA TRP A 87 -5.12 15.61 -0.32
C TRP A 87 -6.34 16.08 0.48
N VAL A 88 -7.24 16.80 -0.20
CA VAL A 88 -8.64 16.97 0.21
C VAL A 88 -9.52 16.30 -0.84
#